data_AF-A0AAE3QE86-F1
#
_entry.id   AF-A0AAE3QE86-F1
#
_cell.length_a   1.000
_cell.length_b   1.000
_cell.length_c   1.000
_cell.angle_alpha   90.00
_cell.angle_beta   90.00
_cell.angle_gamma   90.00
#
_symmetry.space_group_name_H-M   'P 1'
#
loop_
_entity.id
_entity.type
_entity.pdbx_description
1 polymer ?
#
loop_
_entity_poly.entity_id
_entity_poly.type
_entity_poly.pdbx_seq_one_letter_code
_entity_poly.pdbx_strand_id
1 'polypeptide(L)'
;MSDPDSGAKPHEDGASATVRKGSKSSRRGKSKRGGSKRPAGAVAHAGQPGLSGAAGRPQDPETGGPVRKRKRRRSRGAKSGVAQHPDVAAVAAPATATASSQTGLDHAPSNAKKNRRRQRNKRGIQGRPLVPTQTAPSAGRPASSQAAAGQATSTQGMTSRPEGNGRMPAPALERPDVYSNDLYAALDLGTNNCRLLIAQPTRPGQFRVVDAFSRIVRLGEGLGASGRLSAEAMDRAVEALRVCAGKLKSREIRRMRLIATEACRAAENGEEFLSRVTAETGLRLEIINRETEARLAVSGCSSLVGREARSVVLFDIGGGSSEIAVIRIGENRSSRLANHITHWTSLPVGVVTLSERHGGRDVTPDVFAAMVDEVDGMLAKFQCPPTVDPIRAGIEEDFHLIGTSGTVTTLAGVHLDLPRYDRRKVDGLWLSDSEVSAMQSKLLSWDFAGRAANPCIGPDRADLVLAGCAILEAIRRRWPSNRMRVADRGLREGLLTDMMADDGVWRRNRSRRQGRGGQR
;
A
#
# COMPACT_ATOMS: atom_id res chain seq x y z
N MET A 1 3.95 20.32 -7.63
CA MET A 1 3.03 19.64 -8.57
C MET A 1 1.75 20.47 -8.69
N SER A 2 0.89 20.12 -9.65
CA SER A 2 -0.55 20.41 -9.56
C SER A 2 -1.25 19.10 -9.21
N ASP A 3 -2.10 19.10 -8.21
CA ASP A 3 -2.97 17.97 -7.87
C ASP A 3 -4.08 17.86 -8.94
N PRO A 4 -4.29 16.67 -9.55
CA PRO A 4 -5.23 16.49 -10.66
C PRO A 4 -6.69 16.77 -10.29
N ASP A 5 -7.08 16.66 -9.01
CA ASP A 5 -8.48 16.88 -8.58
C ASP A 5 -8.80 18.35 -8.22
N SER A 6 -7.82 19.13 -7.72
CA SER A 6 -8.10 20.41 -7.05
C SER A 6 -7.80 21.69 -7.85
N GLY A 7 -7.07 21.60 -8.96
CA GLY A 7 -6.87 22.73 -9.90
C GLY A 7 -6.09 23.95 -9.37
N ALA A 8 -5.70 23.96 -8.09
CA ALA A 8 -5.03 25.06 -7.42
C ALA A 8 -3.55 24.73 -7.17
N LYS A 9 -2.70 25.77 -7.11
CA LYS A 9 -1.31 25.60 -6.63
C LYS A 9 -1.31 25.51 -5.10
N PRO A 10 -0.57 24.57 -4.49
CA PRO A 10 -0.45 24.52 -3.03
C PRO A 10 0.25 25.78 -2.50
N HIS A 11 -0.20 26.26 -1.34
CA HIS A 11 0.49 27.30 -0.60
C HIS A 11 1.68 26.67 0.13
N GLU A 12 2.90 27.20 -0.04
CA GLU A 12 4.01 26.82 0.84
C GLU A 12 3.84 27.53 2.18
N ASP A 13 3.45 26.78 3.22
CA ASP A 13 3.84 27.04 4.62
C ASP A 13 3.50 25.81 5.48
N GLY A 14 4.46 25.31 6.27
CA GLY A 14 4.28 24.01 6.94
C GLY A 14 5.39 23.51 7.86
N ALA A 15 6.21 24.41 8.43
CA ALA A 15 7.36 24.02 9.25
C ALA A 15 7.54 24.84 10.55
N SER A 16 6.86 24.40 11.62
CA SER A 16 7.29 24.51 13.03
C SER A 16 7.82 25.87 13.56
N ALA A 17 6.98 26.60 14.31
CA ALA A 17 7.42 27.63 15.26
C ALA A 17 6.81 27.42 16.66
N THR A 18 7.55 26.76 17.57
CA THR A 18 7.10 26.54 18.96
C THR A 18 7.25 27.81 19.80
N VAL A 19 6.13 28.38 20.26
CA VAL A 19 6.14 29.60 21.10
C VAL A 19 6.53 29.29 22.55
N ARG A 20 7.64 29.85 23.04
CA ARG A 20 7.95 29.99 24.47
C ARG A 20 7.61 31.41 24.94
N LYS A 21 6.93 31.55 26.08
CA LYS A 21 6.70 32.85 26.76
C LYS A 21 7.98 33.32 27.45
N GLY A 22 8.29 34.63 27.41
CA GLY A 22 9.49 35.19 28.08
C GLY A 22 9.71 36.71 27.96
N SER A 23 9.07 37.49 28.83
CA SER A 23 9.51 38.80 29.37
C SER A 23 10.27 39.86 28.51
N LYS A 24 9.59 41.00 28.29
CA LYS A 24 10.02 42.41 28.49
C LYS A 24 11.39 42.92 27.94
N SER A 25 11.26 43.86 26.99
CA SER A 25 11.85 45.23 26.99
C SER A 25 13.37 45.47 27.16
N SER A 26 13.98 46.11 26.16
CA SER A 26 14.64 47.43 26.36
C SER A 26 14.84 48.20 25.04
N ARG A 27 14.97 49.54 25.12
CA ARG A 27 15.33 50.44 24.01
C ARG A 27 16.84 50.67 23.95
N ARG A 28 17.45 50.61 22.75
CA ARG A 28 18.52 51.55 22.36
C ARG A 28 18.75 51.53 20.84
N GLY A 29 18.77 52.70 20.22
CA GLY A 29 19.13 52.86 18.80
C GLY A 29 20.52 53.46 18.61
N LYS A 30 21.06 53.34 17.40
CA LYS A 30 22.15 54.16 16.83
C LYS A 30 21.95 54.27 15.32
N SER A 31 22.59 55.27 14.69
CA SER A 31 22.20 55.81 13.38
C SER A 31 23.41 56.06 12.46
N LYS A 32 23.13 56.57 11.23
CA LYS A 32 24.06 56.97 10.13
C LYS A 32 24.44 55.79 9.19
N ARG A 33 24.65 55.99 7.87
CA ARG A 33 24.58 57.21 7.01
C ARG A 33 24.42 56.85 5.50
N GLY A 34 24.03 57.83 4.67
CA GLY A 34 24.00 57.79 3.19
C GLY A 34 22.62 57.41 2.61
N GLY A 35 22.09 58.00 1.52
CA GLY A 35 22.61 58.99 0.55
C GLY A 35 22.90 58.34 -0.82
N SER A 36 22.44 58.84 -1.99
CA SER A 36 21.81 60.12 -2.33
C SER A 36 20.95 60.07 -3.62
N LYS A 37 19.83 60.82 -3.61
CA LYS A 37 19.08 61.52 -4.71
C LYS A 37 18.90 60.94 -6.14
N ARG A 38 17.61 60.85 -6.51
CA ARG A 38 16.88 61.28 -7.76
C ARG A 38 17.55 62.41 -8.61
N PRO A 39 17.16 62.69 -9.89
CA PRO A 39 15.82 62.51 -10.54
C PRO A 39 15.84 61.81 -11.92
N ALA A 40 14.75 61.50 -12.64
CA ALA A 40 13.27 61.71 -12.57
C ALA A 40 12.63 62.89 -13.37
N GLY A 41 11.80 62.53 -14.38
CA GLY A 41 10.86 63.39 -15.14
C GLY A 41 10.61 62.81 -16.54
N ALA A 42 9.43 62.84 -17.16
CA ALA A 42 8.04 63.16 -16.78
C ALA A 42 7.10 62.20 -17.58
N VAL A 43 5.76 62.25 -17.76
CA VAL A 43 4.60 63.17 -17.56
C VAL A 43 3.43 62.21 -17.16
N ALA A 44 2.53 62.46 -16.18
CA ALA A 44 1.30 63.28 -16.20
C ALA A 44 0.33 63.03 -17.40
N HIS A 45 -1.01 63.17 -17.33
CA HIS A 45 -2.04 63.43 -16.29
C HIS A 45 -3.42 63.02 -16.90
N ALA A 46 -4.57 62.79 -16.24
CA ALA A 46 -5.05 62.68 -14.83
C ALA A 46 -6.25 61.66 -14.83
N GLY A 47 -7.24 61.56 -13.92
CA GLY A 47 -7.62 62.24 -12.68
C GLY A 47 -8.78 61.50 -11.96
N GLN A 48 -9.09 61.88 -10.70
CA GLN A 48 -10.14 61.32 -9.81
C GLN A 48 -11.42 62.22 -9.80
N PRO A 49 -12.43 62.11 -8.87
CA PRO A 49 -12.85 61.11 -7.85
C PRO A 49 -14.28 60.55 -8.13
N GLY A 50 -14.97 59.66 -7.37
CA GLY A 50 -15.34 59.62 -5.92
C GLY A 50 -16.69 60.35 -5.67
N LEU A 51 -17.56 60.06 -4.69
CA LEU A 51 -17.60 59.14 -3.53
C LEU A 51 -19.08 58.96 -3.05
N SER A 52 -19.35 57.90 -2.26
CA SER A 52 -20.48 57.69 -1.31
C SER A 52 -21.95 57.67 -1.81
N GLY A 53 -22.85 57.04 -1.02
CA GLY A 53 -24.32 57.00 -1.25
C GLY A 53 -25.00 55.77 -0.64
N ALA A 54 -26.14 55.93 0.06
CA ALA A 54 -26.75 54.88 0.92
C ALA A 54 -28.02 54.22 0.34
N ALA A 55 -28.49 53.20 1.07
CA ALA A 55 -29.57 52.24 0.78
C ALA A 55 -30.94 52.77 0.29
N GLY A 56 -31.68 51.88 -0.41
CA GLY A 56 -33.11 52.02 -0.73
C GLY A 56 -33.80 50.69 -1.08
N ARG A 57 -34.99 50.44 -0.52
CA ARG A 57 -35.94 49.32 -0.79
C ARG A 57 -37.08 49.87 -1.72
N PRO A 58 -38.17 49.15 -2.09
CA PRO A 58 -38.48 47.71 -1.99
C PRO A 58 -39.13 47.08 -3.25
N GLN A 59 -39.38 45.75 -3.25
CA GLN A 59 -40.74 45.16 -3.26
C GLN A 59 -40.72 43.61 -3.20
N ASP A 60 -41.82 43.07 -2.70
CA ASP A 60 -42.15 41.69 -2.29
C ASP A 60 -43.68 41.53 -2.56
N PRO A 61 -44.31 40.33 -2.55
CA PRO A 61 -43.79 38.95 -2.71
C PRO A 61 -44.75 38.04 -3.54
N GLU A 62 -44.62 36.71 -3.42
CA GLU A 62 -45.71 35.68 -3.52
C GLU A 62 -46.48 35.47 -4.87
N THR A 63 -47.24 34.38 -5.12
CA THR A 63 -47.18 32.94 -4.72
C THR A 63 -47.89 32.08 -5.79
N GLY A 64 -47.61 30.77 -5.82
CA GLY A 64 -48.68 29.75 -5.96
C GLY A 64 -49.16 29.27 -7.35
N GLY A 65 -48.79 28.03 -7.68
CA GLY A 65 -49.76 27.04 -8.20
C GLY A 65 -49.75 26.69 -9.71
N PRO A 66 -50.38 25.56 -10.11
CA PRO A 66 -49.99 24.84 -11.33
C PRO A 66 -51.17 24.38 -12.24
N VAL A 67 -50.90 23.37 -13.09
CA VAL A 67 -51.84 22.47 -13.80
C VAL A 67 -52.27 22.88 -15.22
N ARG A 68 -51.87 22.06 -16.23
CA ARG A 68 -52.82 21.29 -17.09
C ARG A 68 -52.13 20.21 -17.94
N LYS A 69 -52.77 19.03 -18.02
CA LYS A 69 -52.41 17.90 -18.90
C LYS A 69 -53.16 18.01 -20.23
N ARG A 70 -52.60 17.50 -21.34
CA ARG A 70 -53.38 16.94 -22.46
C ARG A 70 -52.67 15.73 -23.10
N LYS A 71 -53.39 15.02 -23.98
CA LYS A 71 -53.23 13.57 -24.25
C LYS A 71 -53.78 13.23 -25.64
N ARG A 72 -53.23 12.19 -26.30
CA ARG A 72 -53.61 11.51 -27.60
C ARG A 72 -52.56 11.70 -28.72
N ARG A 73 -52.43 10.81 -29.72
CA ARG A 73 -52.70 9.35 -29.88
C ARG A 73 -52.05 8.85 -31.19
N ARG A 74 -51.75 7.54 -31.29
CA ARG A 74 -51.20 6.86 -32.49
C ARG A 74 -52.05 7.00 -33.76
N SER A 75 -51.42 6.87 -34.92
CA SER A 75 -51.96 6.24 -36.14
C SER A 75 -50.88 5.35 -36.82
N ARG A 76 -51.24 4.61 -37.87
CA ARG A 76 -50.38 3.72 -38.70
C ARG A 76 -50.65 4.00 -40.18
N GLY A 77 -49.69 3.72 -41.06
CA GLY A 77 -49.84 3.64 -42.52
C GLY A 77 -48.85 2.62 -43.10
N ALA A 78 -49.11 2.02 -44.27
CA ALA A 78 -48.32 0.92 -44.84
C ALA A 78 -48.56 0.70 -46.36
N LYS A 79 -47.66 -0.07 -47.02
CA LYS A 79 -47.65 -0.47 -48.47
C LYS A 79 -47.31 0.69 -49.43
N SER A 80 -46.76 0.53 -50.65
CA SER A 80 -46.04 -0.53 -51.42
C SER A 80 -45.52 0.11 -52.74
N GLY A 81 -44.62 -0.43 -53.59
CA GLY A 81 -43.85 -1.69 -53.64
C GLY A 81 -43.64 -2.15 -55.12
N VAL A 82 -42.70 -3.09 -55.39
CA VAL A 82 -42.34 -3.65 -56.74
C VAL A 82 -41.50 -2.65 -57.58
N ALA A 83 -40.45 -2.96 -58.38
CA ALA A 83 -39.95 -4.18 -59.09
C ALA A 83 -38.39 -4.17 -59.22
N GLN A 84 -37.60 -5.11 -59.82
CA GLN A 84 -37.80 -6.49 -60.30
C GLN A 84 -36.48 -7.35 -60.26
N HIS A 85 -36.00 -7.91 -61.39
CA HIS A 85 -34.91 -8.90 -61.61
C HIS A 85 -34.56 -8.94 -63.15
N PRO A 86 -33.68 -9.81 -63.76
CA PRO A 86 -33.00 -11.08 -63.34
C PRO A 86 -31.44 -11.03 -63.51
N ASP A 87 -30.57 -12.07 -63.51
CA ASP A 87 -30.59 -13.55 -63.74
C ASP A 87 -29.89 -14.36 -62.61
N VAL A 88 -30.36 -15.55 -62.12
CA VAL A 88 -30.22 -16.98 -62.57
C VAL A 88 -28.76 -17.48 -62.80
N ALA A 89 -28.28 -18.68 -62.40
CA ALA A 89 -28.83 -19.92 -61.79
C ALA A 89 -27.82 -20.51 -60.74
N ALA A 90 -28.11 -21.28 -59.67
CA ALA A 90 -28.96 -22.49 -59.41
C ALA A 90 -28.38 -23.81 -59.99
N VAL A 91 -28.41 -25.00 -59.34
CA VAL A 91 -29.13 -25.50 -58.13
C VAL A 91 -28.13 -26.03 -57.03
N ALA A 92 -28.14 -27.17 -56.29
CA ALA A 92 -28.97 -28.40 -56.12
C ALA A 92 -28.76 -29.08 -54.72
N ALA A 93 -29.72 -29.90 -54.24
CA ALA A 93 -29.69 -30.85 -53.07
C ALA A 93 -30.98 -31.75 -53.13
N PRO A 94 -31.39 -32.62 -52.16
CA PRO A 94 -30.74 -33.31 -51.02
C PRO A 94 -31.00 -34.86 -51.03
N ALA A 95 -30.82 -35.57 -49.90
CA ALA A 95 -31.36 -36.94 -49.65
C ALA A 95 -31.57 -37.24 -48.14
N THR A 96 -32.42 -38.21 -47.76
CA THR A 96 -32.86 -38.48 -46.36
C THR A 96 -33.13 -39.96 -46.01
N ALA A 97 -32.85 -40.33 -44.74
CA ALA A 97 -33.36 -41.49 -43.97
C ALA A 97 -33.10 -41.25 -42.45
N THR A 98 -33.70 -41.79 -41.37
CA THR A 98 -34.62 -42.94 -41.04
C THR A 98 -33.97 -44.34 -40.94
N ALA A 99 -34.25 -45.21 -39.94
CA ALA A 99 -34.99 -45.11 -38.66
C ALA A 99 -34.54 -46.22 -37.65
N SER A 100 -35.11 -46.22 -36.41
CA SER A 100 -35.27 -47.37 -35.46
C SER A 100 -34.02 -48.04 -34.82
N SER A 101 -34.07 -48.70 -33.64
CA SER A 101 -34.99 -48.65 -32.47
C SER A 101 -34.53 -49.53 -31.26
N GLN A 102 -34.98 -49.18 -30.04
CA GLN A 102 -35.24 -50.06 -28.86
C GLN A 102 -34.09 -50.67 -27.98
N THR A 103 -34.37 -50.67 -26.66
CA THR A 103 -34.04 -51.60 -25.53
C THR A 103 -32.81 -52.51 -25.53
N GLY A 104 -32.12 -52.80 -24.41
CA GLY A 104 -32.32 -52.41 -23.00
C GLY A 104 -31.62 -53.37 -22.01
N LEU A 105 -31.72 -53.10 -20.70
CA LEU A 105 -31.35 -53.93 -19.52
C LEU A 105 -29.86 -54.22 -19.19
N ASP A 106 -29.51 -53.86 -17.95
CA ASP A 106 -28.67 -54.54 -16.93
C ASP A 106 -27.56 -55.53 -17.32
N HIS A 107 -26.32 -55.22 -16.89
CA HIS A 107 -25.62 -56.05 -15.89
C HIS A 107 -24.36 -55.37 -15.30
N ALA A 108 -24.07 -55.68 -14.04
CA ALA A 108 -22.81 -55.40 -13.36
C ALA A 108 -22.48 -56.58 -12.41
N PRO A 109 -21.27 -56.70 -11.84
CA PRO A 109 -19.94 -56.32 -12.35
C PRO A 109 -18.99 -57.55 -12.42
N SER A 110 -17.74 -57.39 -12.89
CA SER A 110 -16.69 -58.43 -12.74
C SER A 110 -15.29 -57.87 -12.46
N ASN A 111 -14.33 -58.73 -12.11
CA ASN A 111 -13.37 -58.41 -11.05
C ASN A 111 -11.87 -58.32 -11.47
N ALA A 112 -11.24 -57.24 -11.00
CA ALA A 112 -9.83 -57.03 -10.66
C ALA A 112 -8.69 -57.92 -11.23
N LYS A 113 -7.67 -57.25 -11.80
CA LYS A 113 -6.23 -57.53 -11.60
C LYS A 113 -5.47 -56.20 -11.52
N LYS A 114 -5.22 -55.65 -10.32
CA LYS A 114 -3.98 -55.83 -9.55
C LYS A 114 -2.70 -55.72 -10.38
N ASN A 115 -1.95 -54.64 -10.19
CA ASN A 115 -0.50 -54.74 -10.09
C ASN A 115 0.00 -53.87 -8.91
N ARG A 116 0.95 -54.38 -8.12
CA ARG A 116 1.28 -53.82 -6.79
C ARG A 116 2.75 -54.07 -6.50
N ARG A 117 3.57 -53.02 -6.34
CA ARG A 117 4.95 -53.13 -5.84
C ARG A 117 5.14 -52.32 -4.56
N ARG A 118 5.86 -52.89 -3.60
CA ARG A 118 6.13 -52.35 -2.25
C ARG A 118 7.13 -51.18 -2.36
N GLN A 119 6.95 -50.02 -1.71
CA GLN A 119 6.78 -49.73 -0.28
C GLN A 119 8.08 -49.92 0.54
N ARG A 120 8.61 -48.84 1.13
CA ARG A 120 9.53 -48.91 2.28
C ARG A 120 9.29 -47.75 3.28
N ASN A 121 9.13 -48.13 4.54
CA ASN A 121 9.19 -47.35 5.78
C ASN A 121 10.42 -46.40 5.86
N LYS A 122 10.54 -45.39 6.72
CA LYS A 122 9.72 -44.75 7.81
C LYS A 122 10.26 -43.29 7.94
N ARG A 123 9.89 -42.38 8.86
CA ARG A 123 9.20 -42.37 10.18
C ARG A 123 8.54 -40.97 10.35
N GLY A 124 7.55 -40.81 11.24
CA GLY A 124 6.99 -39.49 11.61
C GLY A 124 7.38 -39.06 13.03
N ILE A 125 7.43 -37.74 13.28
CA ILE A 125 7.53 -37.12 14.62
C ILE A 125 6.53 -35.96 14.67
N GLN A 126 5.72 -35.90 15.73
CA GLN A 126 4.76 -34.82 16.00
C GLN A 126 5.39 -33.80 16.97
N GLY A 127 5.18 -32.51 16.73
CA GLY A 127 5.47 -31.43 17.68
C GLY A 127 4.18 -30.75 18.12
N ARG A 128 3.87 -30.75 19.42
CA ARG A 128 2.74 -30.00 20.02
C ARG A 128 3.19 -28.58 20.44
N PRO A 129 2.28 -27.61 20.52
CA PRO A 129 2.59 -26.22 20.90
C PRO A 129 2.83 -26.05 22.42
N LEU A 130 3.47 -24.93 22.79
CA LEU A 130 3.85 -24.58 24.16
C LEU A 130 2.99 -23.44 24.74
N VAL A 131 2.06 -23.76 25.64
CA VAL A 131 1.60 -22.86 26.74
C VAL A 131 1.11 -23.72 27.92
N PRO A 132 1.54 -23.46 29.15
CA PRO A 132 0.82 -23.83 30.37
C PRO A 132 0.33 -22.60 31.14
N THR A 133 -0.92 -22.62 31.60
CA THR A 133 -1.51 -21.61 32.49
C THR A 133 -1.16 -21.86 33.96
N GLN A 134 -1.27 -20.81 34.79
CA GLN A 134 -0.96 -20.88 36.23
C GLN A 134 -2.11 -21.50 37.04
N THR A 135 -1.76 -22.32 38.03
CA THR A 135 -2.54 -22.58 39.26
C THR A 135 -1.57 -22.74 40.43
N ALA A 136 -2.04 -22.51 41.66
CA ALA A 136 -1.21 -22.39 42.87
C ALA A 136 -1.56 -23.50 43.91
N PRO A 137 -1.01 -23.54 45.15
CA PRO A 137 -0.11 -24.62 45.51
C PRO A 137 -0.56 -25.50 46.69
N SER A 138 0.12 -26.62 46.89
CA SER A 138 0.09 -27.40 48.15
C SER A 138 1.51 -27.79 48.58
N ALA A 139 1.69 -28.08 49.88
CA ALA A 139 3.02 -28.17 50.51
C ALA A 139 3.68 -29.56 50.43
N GLY A 140 5.01 -29.59 50.49
CA GLY A 140 5.81 -30.82 50.59
C GLY A 140 7.32 -30.57 50.67
N ARG A 141 7.94 -30.90 51.80
CA ARG A 141 9.39 -30.84 52.12
C ARG A 141 9.66 -31.91 53.20
N PRO A 142 10.92 -32.38 53.48
CA PRO A 142 12.21 -32.03 52.89
C PRO A 142 13.11 -33.28 52.58
N ALA A 143 14.45 -33.13 52.69
CA ALA A 143 15.53 -34.14 52.70
C ALA A 143 16.03 -34.69 51.33
N SER A 144 17.32 -35.04 51.13
CA SER A 144 18.60 -34.73 51.84
C SER A 144 19.83 -35.19 51.00
N SER A 145 21.07 -35.03 51.52
CA SER A 145 22.39 -35.45 50.96
C SER A 145 22.90 -34.62 49.75
N GLN A 146 24.11 -34.01 49.73
CA GLN A 146 25.52 -34.49 49.75
C GLN A 146 26.01 -35.10 48.42
N ALA A 147 27.29 -35.06 47.98
CA ALA A 147 28.46 -34.20 48.27
C ALA A 147 29.62 -34.55 47.28
N ALA A 148 30.76 -33.84 47.35
CA ALA A 148 32.03 -34.02 46.59
C ALA A 148 31.97 -33.74 45.07
N ALA A 149 32.96 -33.16 44.36
CA ALA A 149 34.39 -32.81 44.57
C ALA A 149 35.45 -33.82 44.06
N GLY A 150 36.52 -33.27 43.45
CA GLY A 150 37.60 -33.97 42.73
C GLY A 150 37.87 -33.25 41.39
N GLN A 151 38.71 -32.21 41.32
CA GLN A 151 40.18 -32.18 41.32
C GLN A 151 40.84 -32.88 40.11
N ALA A 152 42.01 -32.34 39.71
CA ALA A 152 42.68 -32.63 38.45
C ALA A 152 44.14 -33.05 38.67
N THR A 153 44.74 -33.72 37.69
CA THR A 153 46.17 -34.01 37.63
C THR A 153 46.72 -33.70 36.24
N SER A 154 47.93 -33.15 36.19
CA SER A 154 48.68 -32.82 34.98
C SER A 154 49.87 -33.76 34.78
N THR A 155 50.34 -33.88 33.54
CA THR A 155 51.64 -34.49 33.20
C THR A 155 52.38 -33.61 32.19
N GLN A 156 53.70 -33.52 32.35
CA GLN A 156 54.57 -32.64 31.57
C GLN A 156 55.21 -33.38 30.37
N GLY A 157 55.66 -32.62 29.38
CA GLY A 157 56.47 -33.08 28.24
C GLY A 157 56.96 -31.87 27.46
N MET A 158 58.24 -31.84 27.04
CA MET A 158 58.92 -30.58 26.70
C MET A 158 59.73 -30.65 25.40
N THR A 159 60.08 -29.46 24.89
CA THR A 159 61.09 -29.11 23.87
C THR A 159 60.64 -29.03 22.41
N SER A 160 60.84 -27.83 21.84
CA SER A 160 61.51 -27.52 20.56
C SER A 160 60.98 -26.20 19.97
N ARG A 161 61.90 -25.32 19.56
CA ARG A 161 61.62 -24.23 18.61
C ARG A 161 62.12 -24.68 17.24
N PRO A 162 61.51 -24.20 16.15
CA PRO A 162 62.25 -23.18 15.39
C PRO A 162 61.39 -21.95 15.08
N GLU A 163 62.00 -21.00 14.38
CA GLU A 163 61.43 -19.68 14.07
C GLU A 163 60.58 -19.71 12.79
N GLY A 164 59.56 -18.86 12.73
CA GLY A 164 58.71 -18.70 11.55
C GLY A 164 58.04 -17.33 11.54
N ASN A 165 58.44 -16.46 10.60
CA ASN A 165 58.05 -15.04 10.58
C ASN A 165 56.62 -14.83 10.03
N GLY A 166 55.62 -15.42 10.70
CA GLY A 166 54.21 -15.37 10.34
C GLY A 166 53.48 -14.22 11.02
N ARG A 167 53.29 -13.10 10.31
CA ARG A 167 52.50 -11.96 10.80
C ARG A 167 51.02 -12.34 10.92
N MET A 168 50.62 -12.82 12.11
CA MET A 168 49.23 -13.13 12.45
C MET A 168 48.29 -12.00 11.98
N PRO A 169 47.20 -12.31 11.25
CA PRO A 169 46.19 -11.31 10.96
C PRO A 169 45.56 -10.87 12.29
N ALA A 170 45.67 -9.58 12.62
CA ALA A 170 45.03 -9.05 13.80
C ALA A 170 43.52 -9.38 13.75
N PRO A 171 42.90 -9.82 14.86
CA PRO A 171 41.48 -10.17 14.86
C PRO A 171 40.70 -8.95 14.35
N ALA A 172 39.87 -9.19 13.33
CA ALA A 172 39.10 -8.13 12.71
C ALA A 172 38.15 -7.56 13.75
N LEU A 173 38.51 -6.39 14.31
CA LEU A 173 37.66 -5.64 15.23
C LEU A 173 36.43 -5.19 14.44
N GLU A 174 35.38 -6.02 14.46
CA GLU A 174 34.03 -5.62 14.11
C GLU A 174 33.68 -4.43 14.98
N ARG A 175 33.83 -3.24 14.38
CA ARG A 175 33.37 -2.01 15.01
C ARG A 175 31.86 -2.17 15.16
N PRO A 176 31.28 -2.10 16.38
CA PRO A 176 29.85 -2.19 16.52
C PRO A 176 29.22 -1.12 15.62
N ASP A 177 28.29 -1.53 14.76
CA ASP A 177 27.61 -0.64 13.80
C ASP A 177 26.92 0.48 14.61
N VAL A 178 27.55 1.67 14.71
CA VAL A 178 27.15 2.76 15.64
C VAL A 178 25.93 3.53 15.12
N TYR A 179 24.84 2.81 14.95
CA TYR A 179 23.49 3.35 14.83
C TYR A 179 22.87 3.41 16.22
N SER A 180 22.04 4.42 16.48
CA SER A 180 21.43 4.60 17.81
C SER A 180 20.42 3.49 18.12
N ASN A 181 20.15 3.29 19.41
CA ASN A 181 19.01 2.48 19.86
C ASN A 181 17.67 3.21 19.72
N ASP A 182 17.64 4.35 19.01
CA ASP A 182 16.46 5.17 18.76
C ASP A 182 15.41 4.37 18.00
N LEU A 183 14.24 4.19 18.60
CA LEU A 183 13.10 3.55 17.95
C LEU A 183 12.21 4.58 17.26
N TYR A 184 11.84 4.31 16.02
CA TYR A 184 10.86 5.07 15.26
C TYR A 184 9.59 4.23 15.10
N ALA A 185 8.43 4.88 15.07
CA ALA A 185 7.15 4.19 14.89
C ALA A 185 6.28 4.82 13.79
N ALA A 186 5.77 4.00 12.89
CA ALA A 186 4.80 4.39 11.88
C ALA A 186 3.52 3.58 12.03
N LEU A 187 2.37 4.24 12.08
CA LEU A 187 1.04 3.63 12.14
C LEU A 187 0.22 4.07 10.93
N ASP A 188 -0.37 3.13 10.21
CA ASP A 188 -1.40 3.38 9.20
C ASP A 188 -2.78 2.90 9.67
N LEU A 189 -3.79 3.73 9.43
CA LEU A 189 -5.21 3.40 9.61
C LEU A 189 -5.92 3.63 8.27
N GLY A 190 -5.89 2.59 7.42
CA GLY A 190 -6.58 2.59 6.14
C GLY A 190 -7.96 1.96 6.21
N THR A 191 -8.73 2.08 5.12
CA THR A 191 -10.12 1.62 4.99
C THR A 191 -10.38 0.16 5.42
N ASN A 192 -9.41 -0.74 5.25
CA ASN A 192 -9.55 -2.16 5.60
C ASN A 192 -8.75 -2.56 6.86
N ASN A 193 -7.59 -1.95 7.11
CA ASN A 193 -6.55 -2.50 7.99
C ASN A 193 -5.98 -1.38 8.86
N CYS A 194 -5.82 -1.64 10.16
CA CYS A 194 -4.96 -0.86 11.05
C CYS A 194 -3.62 -1.60 11.19
N ARG A 195 -2.50 -0.88 11.06
CA ARG A 195 -1.14 -1.45 11.12
C ARG A 195 -0.19 -0.53 11.85
N LEU A 196 0.73 -1.11 12.63
CA LEU A 196 1.82 -0.40 13.32
C LEU A 196 3.14 -1.11 13.01
N LEU A 197 4.19 -0.33 12.78
CA LEU A 197 5.56 -0.81 12.62
C LEU A 197 6.50 0.01 13.49
N ILE A 198 7.23 -0.64 14.38
CA ILE A 198 8.27 -0.04 15.22
C ILE A 198 9.61 -0.58 14.73
N ALA A 199 10.56 0.31 14.42
CA ALA A 199 11.83 -0.05 13.80
C ALA A 199 13.00 0.77 14.34
N GLN A 200 14.18 0.17 14.30
CA GLN A 200 15.46 0.79 14.64
C GLN A 200 16.25 1.05 13.34
N PRO A 201 16.84 2.24 13.13
CA PRO A 201 17.70 2.48 11.98
C PRO A 201 18.95 1.59 12.02
N THR A 202 19.41 1.19 10.84
CA THR A 202 20.65 0.41 10.67
C THR A 202 21.48 1.06 9.56
N ARG A 203 21.97 0.28 8.59
CA ARG A 203 22.80 0.76 7.47
C ARG A 203 22.06 1.83 6.64
N PRO A 204 22.77 2.68 5.86
CA PRO A 204 22.16 3.82 5.19
C PRO A 204 20.94 3.43 4.32
N GLY A 205 19.77 4.00 4.64
CA GLY A 205 18.51 3.67 3.96
C GLY A 205 17.88 2.32 4.38
N GLN A 206 18.31 1.73 5.50
CA GLN A 206 17.82 0.45 6.01
C GLN A 206 17.50 0.53 7.51
N PHE A 207 16.47 -0.21 7.93
CA PHE A 207 16.08 -0.36 9.33
C PHE A 207 15.73 -1.81 9.66
N ARG A 208 15.84 -2.18 10.93
CA ARG A 208 15.38 -3.46 11.48
C ARG A 208 14.02 -3.26 12.13
N VAL A 209 13.03 -4.06 11.75
CA VAL A 209 11.75 -4.14 12.46
C VAL A 209 11.98 -4.73 13.85
N VAL A 210 11.48 -4.05 14.87
CA VAL A 210 11.57 -4.42 16.30
C VAL A 210 10.22 -4.91 16.81
N ASP A 211 9.12 -4.33 16.32
CA ASP A 211 7.76 -4.82 16.56
C ASP A 211 6.85 -4.48 15.38
N ALA A 212 5.80 -5.26 15.20
CA ALA A 212 4.74 -5.02 14.24
C ALA A 212 3.37 -5.37 14.84
N PHE A 213 2.34 -4.78 14.27
CA PHE A 213 0.94 -5.15 14.48
C PHE A 213 0.17 -4.92 13.19
N SER A 214 -0.77 -5.81 12.90
CA SER A 214 -1.71 -5.70 11.78
C SER A 214 -3.01 -6.35 12.20
N ARG A 215 -4.12 -5.61 12.05
CA ARG A 215 -5.48 -6.12 12.30
C ARG A 215 -6.40 -5.59 11.22
N ILE A 216 -7.17 -6.50 10.63
CA ILE A 216 -8.29 -6.13 9.76
C ILE A 216 -9.36 -5.49 10.66
N VAL A 217 -9.80 -4.30 10.26
CA VAL A 217 -10.78 -3.49 11.01
C VAL A 217 -12.00 -3.15 10.17
N ARG A 218 -11.89 -3.19 8.82
CA ARG A 218 -12.94 -2.79 7.87
C ARG A 218 -13.58 -1.44 8.26
N LEU A 219 -12.74 -0.42 8.47
CA LEU A 219 -13.15 0.90 8.96
C LEU A 219 -14.13 1.60 8.02
N GLY A 220 -13.95 1.43 6.70
CA GLY A 220 -14.82 2.03 5.69
C GLY A 220 -15.82 1.05 5.07
N GLU A 221 -16.27 0.01 5.79
CA GLU A 221 -17.39 -0.81 5.31
C GLU A 221 -18.69 -0.01 5.31
N GLY A 222 -19.50 -0.14 4.25
CA GLY A 222 -20.73 0.62 4.04
C GLY A 222 -20.54 2.12 3.80
N LEU A 223 -19.30 2.64 3.89
CA LEU A 223 -19.00 4.07 3.75
C LEU A 223 -19.43 4.62 2.39
N GLY A 224 -19.25 3.85 1.31
CA GLY A 224 -19.65 4.23 -0.04
C GLY A 224 -21.16 4.39 -0.25
N ALA A 225 -21.99 3.85 0.65
CA ALA A 225 -23.45 3.96 0.60
C ALA A 225 -24.02 4.93 1.65
N SER A 226 -23.29 5.18 2.74
CA SER A 226 -23.76 5.96 3.90
C SER A 226 -23.13 7.35 4.03
N GLY A 227 -21.95 7.57 3.44
CA GLY A 227 -21.13 8.77 3.68
C GLY A 227 -20.48 8.82 5.07
N ARG A 228 -20.68 7.80 5.93
CA ARG A 228 -20.30 7.84 7.36
C ARG A 228 -19.67 6.52 7.81
N LEU A 229 -18.72 6.60 8.74
CA LEU A 229 -18.17 5.43 9.44
C LEU A 229 -19.23 4.84 10.38
N SER A 230 -19.45 3.53 10.34
CA SER A 230 -20.37 2.82 11.25
C SER A 230 -19.80 2.73 12.67
N ALA A 231 -20.68 2.60 13.67
CA ALA A 231 -20.27 2.50 15.07
C ALA A 231 -19.40 1.25 15.31
N GLU A 232 -19.77 0.14 14.70
CA GLU A 232 -19.11 -1.16 14.77
C GLU A 232 -17.71 -1.09 14.14
N ALA A 233 -17.56 -0.40 13.02
CA ALA A 233 -16.28 -0.22 12.35
C ALA A 233 -15.34 0.71 13.15
N MET A 234 -15.89 1.78 13.73
CA MET A 234 -15.16 2.66 14.64
C MET A 234 -14.70 1.91 15.91
N ASP A 235 -15.56 1.10 16.53
CA ASP A 235 -15.23 0.33 17.74
C ASP A 235 -14.11 -0.68 17.49
N ARG A 236 -14.18 -1.44 16.39
CA ARG A 236 -13.11 -2.39 16.00
C ARG A 236 -11.78 -1.67 15.73
N ALA A 237 -11.84 -0.46 15.17
CA ALA A 237 -10.65 0.36 14.92
C ALA A 237 -10.08 0.95 16.21
N VAL A 238 -10.89 1.51 17.12
CA VAL A 238 -10.44 1.98 18.43
C VAL A 238 -9.77 0.84 19.21
N GLU A 239 -10.36 -0.35 19.22
CA GLU A 239 -9.77 -1.51 19.91
C GLU A 239 -8.43 -1.95 19.29
N ALA A 240 -8.29 -1.92 17.97
CA ALA A 240 -6.99 -2.14 17.31
C ALA A 240 -5.96 -1.05 17.71
N LEU A 241 -6.40 0.20 17.84
CA LEU A 241 -5.57 1.35 18.21
C LEU A 241 -5.18 1.34 19.70
N ARG A 242 -6.00 0.77 20.61
CA ARG A 242 -5.61 0.51 22.01
C ARG A 242 -4.42 -0.45 22.10
N VAL A 243 -4.40 -1.51 21.28
CA VAL A 243 -3.25 -2.44 21.20
C VAL A 243 -1.99 -1.72 20.66
N CYS A 244 -2.15 -0.88 19.64
CA CYS A 244 -1.06 -0.01 19.16
C CYS A 244 -0.54 0.93 20.26
N ALA A 245 -1.43 1.57 21.02
CA ALA A 245 -1.09 2.46 22.12
C ALA A 245 -0.30 1.74 23.23
N GLY A 246 -0.66 0.50 23.57
CA GLY A 246 0.12 -0.35 24.48
C GLY A 246 1.54 -0.63 23.96
N LYS A 247 1.66 -1.06 22.69
CA LYS A 247 2.96 -1.31 22.04
C LYS A 247 3.85 -0.07 21.97
N LEU A 248 3.27 1.11 21.78
CA LEU A 248 3.97 2.40 21.80
C LEU A 248 4.39 2.81 23.22
N LYS A 249 3.48 2.75 24.21
CA LYS A 249 3.76 3.09 25.61
C LYS A 249 4.82 2.18 26.25
N SER A 250 4.97 0.95 25.77
CA SER A 250 5.96 -0.01 26.28
C SER A 250 7.42 0.26 25.87
N ARG A 251 7.71 1.33 25.10
CA ARG A 251 9.04 1.59 24.52
C ARG A 251 9.39 3.07 24.43
N GLU A 252 10.69 3.38 24.50
CA GLU A 252 11.22 4.71 24.22
C GLU A 252 11.24 4.98 22.70
N ILE A 253 10.11 5.47 22.18
CA ILE A 253 9.98 5.87 20.78
C ILE A 253 10.47 7.31 20.61
N ARG A 254 11.58 7.50 19.90
CA ARG A 254 12.19 8.81 19.60
C ARG A 254 11.26 9.72 18.80
N ARG A 255 10.66 9.19 17.73
CA ARG A 255 9.78 9.92 16.81
C ARG A 255 8.75 8.96 16.23
N MET A 256 7.50 9.40 16.15
CA MET A 256 6.41 8.63 15.54
C MET A 256 5.58 9.50 14.59
N ARG A 257 4.97 8.86 13.58
CA ARG A 257 3.86 9.41 12.80
C ARG A 257 2.75 8.39 12.72
N LEU A 258 1.52 8.84 12.97
CA LEU A 258 0.32 8.01 13.03
C LEU A 258 -0.67 8.64 12.04
N ILE A 259 -1.00 7.93 10.96
CA ILE A 259 -1.80 8.49 9.86
C ILE A 259 -3.14 7.76 9.71
N ALA A 260 -4.15 8.49 9.24
CA ALA A 260 -5.39 7.95 8.71
C ALA A 260 -5.52 8.32 7.22
N THR A 261 -6.18 7.47 6.43
CA THR A 261 -6.27 7.66 4.97
C THR A 261 -7.73 7.66 4.46
N GLU A 262 -8.01 7.16 3.24
CA GLU A 262 -9.26 7.43 2.49
C GLU A 262 -10.55 7.27 3.30
N ALA A 263 -10.66 6.28 4.20
CA ALA A 263 -11.89 6.12 5.01
C ALA A 263 -12.18 7.30 5.94
N CYS A 264 -11.19 7.81 6.68
CA CYS A 264 -11.39 9.00 7.52
C CYS A 264 -11.47 10.28 6.67
N ARG A 265 -10.80 10.30 5.52
CA ARG A 265 -10.77 11.43 4.57
C ARG A 265 -12.09 11.62 3.82
N ALA A 266 -12.83 10.56 3.56
CA ALA A 266 -14.08 10.57 2.80
C ALA A 266 -15.36 10.56 3.66
N ALA A 267 -15.25 10.24 4.96
CA ALA A 267 -16.41 10.17 5.85
C ALA A 267 -16.72 11.50 6.54
N GLU A 268 -18.01 11.87 6.58
CA GLU A 268 -18.48 13.08 7.27
C GLU A 268 -18.09 13.13 8.77
N ASN A 269 -17.99 11.95 9.41
CA ASN A 269 -17.60 11.79 10.82
C ASN A 269 -16.13 11.35 11.01
N GLY A 270 -15.26 11.56 10.01
CA GLY A 270 -13.84 11.23 10.12
C GLY A 270 -13.13 11.92 11.28
N GLU A 271 -13.32 13.23 11.44
CA GLU A 271 -12.71 14.03 12.52
C GLU A 271 -13.34 13.76 13.90
N GLU A 272 -14.64 13.45 13.94
CA GLU A 272 -15.33 12.97 15.15
C GLU A 272 -14.69 11.67 15.65
N PHE A 273 -14.47 10.73 14.74
CA PHE A 273 -13.79 9.47 15.01
C PHE A 273 -12.33 9.65 15.44
N LEU A 274 -11.55 10.54 14.82
CA LEU A 274 -10.17 10.81 15.25
C LEU A 274 -10.10 11.53 16.62
N SER A 275 -11.09 12.36 16.93
CA SER A 275 -11.26 12.95 18.27
C SER A 275 -11.55 11.86 19.31
N ARG A 276 -12.43 10.91 18.99
CA ARG A 276 -12.73 9.73 19.82
C ARG A 276 -11.49 8.85 20.03
N VAL A 277 -10.75 8.53 18.97
CA VAL A 277 -9.48 7.78 19.02
C VAL A 277 -8.47 8.48 19.94
N THR A 278 -8.36 9.81 19.85
CA THR A 278 -7.47 10.60 20.70
C THR A 278 -7.86 10.49 22.17
N ALA A 279 -9.16 10.63 22.48
CA ALA A 279 -9.68 10.56 23.84
C ALA A 279 -9.51 9.15 24.47
N GLU A 280 -9.81 8.08 23.73
CA GLU A 280 -9.81 6.72 24.27
C GLU A 280 -8.43 6.03 24.27
N THR A 281 -7.49 6.46 23.44
CA THR A 281 -6.17 5.79 23.31
C THR A 281 -4.98 6.67 23.70
N GLY A 282 -5.12 7.99 23.58
CA GLY A 282 -4.03 8.98 23.62
C GLY A 282 -3.26 9.12 22.30
N LEU A 283 -3.64 8.38 21.25
CA LEU A 283 -3.02 8.47 19.93
C LEU A 283 -3.68 9.58 19.12
N ARG A 284 -2.90 10.59 18.73
CA ARG A 284 -3.31 11.61 17.75
C ARG A 284 -2.88 11.16 16.37
N LEU A 285 -3.85 10.93 15.49
CA LEU A 285 -3.62 10.60 14.08
C LEU A 285 -3.83 11.85 13.21
N GLU A 286 -3.10 11.95 12.10
CA GLU A 286 -3.29 12.98 11.07
C GLU A 286 -3.97 12.36 9.83
N ILE A 287 -4.99 13.00 9.26
CA ILE A 287 -5.50 12.62 7.93
C ILE A 287 -4.51 13.15 6.89
N ILE A 288 -3.91 12.27 6.10
CA ILE A 288 -3.01 12.68 5.00
C ILE A 288 -3.80 12.88 3.70
N ASN A 289 -3.29 13.72 2.79
CA ASN A 289 -3.85 13.89 1.45
C ASN A 289 -3.33 12.82 0.48
N ARG A 290 -4.03 12.66 -0.66
CA ARG A 290 -3.74 11.68 -1.72
C ARG A 290 -2.31 11.80 -2.28
N GLU A 291 -1.80 13.02 -2.45
CA GLU A 291 -0.40 13.24 -2.86
C GLU A 291 0.60 12.67 -1.85
N THR A 292 0.39 12.95 -0.55
CA THR A 292 1.25 12.44 0.52
C THR A 292 1.22 10.91 0.58
N GLU A 293 0.05 10.31 0.38
CA GLU A 293 -0.13 8.85 0.35
C GLU A 293 0.68 8.20 -0.79
N ALA A 294 0.53 8.70 -2.02
CA ALA A 294 1.31 8.26 -3.17
C ALA A 294 2.82 8.47 -2.98
N ARG A 295 3.25 9.62 -2.45
CA ARG A 295 4.67 9.90 -2.19
C ARG A 295 5.27 9.00 -1.11
N LEU A 296 4.52 8.67 -0.06
CA LEU A 296 4.96 7.73 0.99
C LEU A 296 5.06 6.29 0.48
N ALA A 297 4.13 5.83 -0.37
CA ALA A 297 4.23 4.53 -1.03
C ALA A 297 5.53 4.41 -1.86
N VAL A 298 5.86 5.46 -2.63
CA VAL A 298 7.13 5.56 -3.38
C VAL A 298 8.36 5.60 -2.46
N SER A 299 8.33 6.35 -1.36
CA SER A 299 9.42 6.35 -0.37
C SER A 299 9.65 4.95 0.23
N GLY A 300 8.59 4.23 0.60
CA GLY A 300 8.66 2.90 1.19
C GLY A 300 9.19 1.81 0.24
N CYS A 301 8.83 1.88 -1.04
CA CYS A 301 9.29 0.94 -2.07
C CYS A 301 10.65 1.29 -2.68
N SER A 302 11.24 2.45 -2.32
CA SER A 302 12.43 3.00 -3.00
C SER A 302 13.64 2.05 -3.08
N SER A 303 13.78 1.14 -2.11
CA SER A 303 14.82 0.12 -2.03
C SER A 303 14.56 -1.15 -2.88
N LEU A 304 13.43 -1.23 -3.57
CA LEU A 304 13.07 -2.29 -4.53
C LEU A 304 13.22 -1.86 -5.99
N VAL A 305 13.53 -0.58 -6.25
CA VAL A 305 13.79 -0.05 -7.60
C VAL A 305 15.24 -0.34 -8.01
N GLY A 306 15.41 -0.73 -9.28
CA GLY A 306 16.69 -1.06 -9.88
C GLY A 306 17.71 0.08 -9.91
N ARG A 307 18.99 -0.25 -10.15
CA ARG A 307 20.02 0.72 -10.55
C ARG A 307 20.01 0.95 -12.07
N GLU A 308 19.54 -0.06 -12.79
CA GLU A 308 19.13 -0.12 -14.19
C GLU A 308 17.94 0.82 -14.46
N ALA A 309 16.79 0.56 -13.81
CA ALA A 309 15.49 1.20 -14.07
C ALA A 309 15.54 2.71 -14.37
N ARG A 310 14.94 3.10 -15.50
CA ARG A 310 14.76 4.50 -15.94
C ARG A 310 13.32 4.97 -15.83
N SER A 311 12.37 4.05 -15.84
CA SER A 311 10.95 4.34 -15.76
C SER A 311 10.32 3.38 -14.74
N VAL A 312 9.48 3.88 -13.84
CA VAL A 312 8.79 3.05 -12.85
C VAL A 312 7.35 3.48 -12.75
N VAL A 313 6.42 2.54 -12.85
CA VAL A 313 5.04 2.71 -12.38
C VAL A 313 4.94 2.00 -11.05
N LEU A 314 4.71 2.77 -9.99
CA LEU A 314 4.39 2.24 -8.68
C LEU A 314 2.91 2.41 -8.41
N PHE A 315 2.28 1.41 -7.79
CA PHE A 315 0.90 1.52 -7.34
C PHE A 315 0.66 0.83 -6.00
N ASP A 316 -0.18 1.44 -5.17
CA ASP A 316 -0.72 0.86 -3.92
C ASP A 316 -2.20 0.53 -4.15
N ILE A 317 -2.60 -0.71 -3.90
CA ILE A 317 -4.02 -1.10 -3.96
C ILE A 317 -4.56 -1.09 -2.53
N GLY A 318 -5.15 0.04 -2.17
CA GLY A 318 -5.75 0.29 -0.87
C GLY A 318 -7.13 -0.37 -0.69
N GLY A 319 -7.79 -0.01 0.41
CA GLY A 319 -9.16 -0.47 0.69
C GLY A 319 -10.23 0.44 0.07
N GLY A 320 -10.07 1.76 0.16
CA GLY A 320 -11.00 2.75 -0.38
C GLY A 320 -10.52 3.42 -1.67
N SER A 321 -9.22 3.69 -1.75
CA SER A 321 -8.51 4.28 -2.89
C SER A 321 -7.42 3.35 -3.44
N SER A 322 -6.85 3.71 -4.59
CA SER A 322 -5.63 3.11 -5.14
C SER A 322 -4.73 4.20 -5.74
N GLU A 323 -3.56 4.40 -5.15
CA GLU A 323 -2.58 5.41 -5.53
C GLU A 323 -1.65 4.90 -6.64
N ILE A 324 -1.36 5.73 -7.64
CA ILE A 324 -0.49 5.40 -8.77
C ILE A 324 0.51 6.54 -8.97
N ALA A 325 1.80 6.22 -9.07
CA ALA A 325 2.88 7.19 -9.27
C ALA A 325 3.81 6.77 -10.41
N VAL A 326 4.00 7.67 -11.38
CA VAL A 326 4.84 7.45 -12.57
C VAL A 326 6.15 8.23 -12.43
N ILE A 327 7.23 7.49 -12.29
CA ILE A 327 8.54 7.97 -11.86
C ILE A 327 9.51 7.87 -13.05
N ARG A 328 10.18 8.96 -13.41
CA ARG A 328 11.21 8.95 -14.47
C ARG A 328 12.58 9.24 -13.87
N ILE A 329 13.43 8.22 -13.89
CA ILE A 329 14.75 8.22 -13.28
C ILE A 329 15.77 8.55 -14.37
N GLY A 330 15.93 9.85 -14.62
CA GLY A 330 16.98 10.39 -15.48
C GLY A 330 18.39 10.16 -14.93
N GLU A 331 19.37 10.81 -15.54
CA GLU A 331 20.79 10.66 -15.17
C GLU A 331 21.07 11.17 -13.74
N ASN A 332 20.41 12.25 -13.32
CA ASN A 332 20.50 12.82 -11.98
C ASN A 332 19.69 12.00 -10.94
N ARG A 333 20.17 10.81 -10.58
CA ARG A 333 19.60 9.97 -9.51
C ARG A 333 19.72 10.62 -8.11
N SER A 334 18.76 11.49 -7.76
CA SER A 334 18.50 11.95 -6.39
C SER A 334 18.29 10.77 -5.43
N SER A 335 18.67 10.95 -4.16
CA SER A 335 18.57 9.92 -3.10
C SER A 335 17.14 9.68 -2.58
N ARG A 336 16.20 10.62 -2.80
CA ARG A 336 14.77 10.44 -2.50
C ARG A 336 14.02 10.13 -3.80
N LEU A 337 13.57 8.88 -3.96
CA LEU A 337 12.85 8.44 -5.17
C LEU A 337 11.56 9.24 -5.42
N ALA A 338 10.85 9.65 -4.37
CA ALA A 338 9.65 10.47 -4.44
C ALA A 338 9.88 11.90 -4.98
N ASN A 339 11.12 12.28 -5.31
CA ASN A 339 11.43 13.52 -6.03
C ASN A 339 11.48 13.33 -7.56
N HIS A 340 11.44 12.07 -8.05
CA HIS A 340 11.41 11.72 -9.48
C HIS A 340 10.00 11.37 -9.98
N ILE A 341 8.97 11.51 -9.13
CA ILE A 341 7.57 11.38 -9.53
C ILE A 341 7.26 12.50 -10.52
N THR A 342 6.88 12.12 -11.74
CA THR A 342 6.51 13.05 -12.82
C THR A 342 5.01 13.28 -12.87
N HIS A 343 4.24 12.22 -12.66
CA HIS A 343 2.78 12.22 -12.66
C HIS A 343 2.31 11.30 -11.52
N TRP A 344 1.20 11.63 -10.87
CA TRP A 344 0.54 10.74 -9.93
C TRP A 344 -0.99 10.90 -10.01
N THR A 345 -1.72 9.90 -9.54
CA THR A 345 -3.16 9.97 -9.30
C THR A 345 -3.53 9.07 -8.13
N SER A 346 -4.73 9.24 -7.59
CA SER A 346 -5.31 8.40 -6.56
C SER A 346 -6.75 8.12 -6.96
N LEU A 347 -7.01 6.92 -7.46
CA LEU A 347 -8.35 6.55 -7.89
C LEU A 347 -9.25 6.39 -6.65
N PRO A 348 -10.50 6.87 -6.65
CA PRO A 348 -11.46 6.68 -5.55
C PRO A 348 -12.06 5.26 -5.55
N VAL A 349 -11.20 4.26 -5.74
CA VAL A 349 -11.55 2.83 -5.77
C VAL A 349 -10.43 2.01 -5.17
N GLY A 350 -10.78 1.11 -4.25
CA GLY A 350 -9.92 0.13 -3.63
C GLY A 350 -10.68 -1.17 -3.42
N VAL A 351 -10.04 -2.17 -2.79
CA VAL A 351 -10.63 -3.52 -2.73
C VAL A 351 -11.95 -3.60 -1.99
N VAL A 352 -12.22 -2.71 -1.03
CA VAL A 352 -13.50 -2.66 -0.30
C VAL A 352 -14.56 -1.96 -1.15
N THR A 353 -14.28 -0.76 -1.62
CA THR A 353 -15.29 0.06 -2.35
C THR A 353 -15.69 -0.55 -3.70
N LEU A 354 -14.80 -1.28 -4.37
CA LEU A 354 -15.15 -2.05 -5.58
C LEU A 354 -15.88 -3.37 -5.25
N SER A 355 -15.49 -4.06 -4.17
CA SER A 355 -16.19 -5.26 -3.68
C SER A 355 -17.63 -4.95 -3.28
N GLU A 356 -17.88 -3.80 -2.65
CA GLU A 356 -19.23 -3.37 -2.25
C GLU A 356 -20.13 -3.05 -3.46
N ARG A 357 -19.59 -2.42 -4.50
CA ARG A 357 -20.34 -2.11 -5.74
C ARG A 357 -20.71 -3.36 -6.56
N HIS A 358 -19.88 -4.40 -6.51
CA HIS A 358 -20.00 -5.60 -7.36
C HIS A 358 -20.22 -6.90 -6.56
N GLY A 359 -20.65 -6.80 -5.31
CA GLY A 359 -20.93 -7.93 -4.39
C GLY A 359 -19.68 -8.64 -3.82
N GLY A 360 -18.63 -8.85 -4.62
CA GLY A 360 -17.29 -9.33 -4.22
C GLY A 360 -17.18 -10.80 -3.77
N ARG A 361 -18.16 -11.29 -2.99
CA ARG A 361 -18.26 -12.68 -2.54
C ARG A 361 -18.34 -13.66 -3.72
N ASP A 362 -19.30 -13.40 -4.61
CA ASP A 362 -19.75 -14.28 -5.68
C ASP A 362 -19.54 -13.62 -7.06
N VAL A 363 -18.27 -13.41 -7.40
CA VAL A 363 -17.84 -12.75 -8.64
C VAL A 363 -17.71 -13.76 -9.78
N THR A 364 -18.55 -13.62 -10.81
CA THR A 364 -18.44 -14.35 -12.08
C THR A 364 -17.38 -13.72 -13.00
N PRO A 365 -16.97 -14.37 -14.11
CA PRO A 365 -16.12 -13.74 -15.11
C PRO A 365 -16.68 -12.42 -15.68
N ASP A 366 -18.01 -12.32 -15.86
CA ASP A 366 -18.65 -11.11 -16.36
C ASP A 366 -18.61 -9.97 -15.33
N VAL A 367 -18.83 -10.28 -14.04
CA VAL A 367 -18.67 -9.31 -12.94
C VAL A 367 -17.20 -8.90 -12.79
N PHE A 368 -16.25 -9.82 -12.95
CA PHE A 368 -14.83 -9.50 -12.97
C PHE A 368 -14.46 -8.58 -14.14
N ALA A 369 -14.99 -8.82 -15.34
CA ALA A 369 -14.81 -7.92 -16.49
C ALA A 369 -15.39 -6.52 -16.20
N ALA A 370 -16.62 -6.44 -15.67
CA ALA A 370 -17.23 -5.17 -15.30
C ALA A 370 -16.46 -4.40 -14.21
N MET A 371 -15.87 -5.10 -13.23
CA MET A 371 -14.94 -4.50 -12.26
C MET A 371 -13.68 -3.91 -12.94
N VAL A 372 -13.12 -4.61 -13.93
CA VAL A 372 -11.92 -4.15 -14.66
C VAL A 372 -12.25 -2.93 -15.52
N ASP A 373 -13.35 -2.98 -16.27
CA ASP A 373 -13.76 -1.92 -17.18
C ASP A 373 -14.17 -0.63 -16.41
N GLU A 374 -14.74 -0.76 -15.20
CA GLU A 374 -14.96 0.38 -14.31
C GLU A 374 -13.65 1.09 -13.92
N VAL A 375 -12.62 0.31 -13.54
CA VAL A 375 -11.32 0.85 -13.14
C VAL A 375 -10.55 1.40 -14.35
N ASP A 376 -10.60 0.76 -15.52
CA ASP A 376 -10.02 1.30 -16.75
C ASP A 376 -10.69 2.62 -17.16
N GLY A 377 -12.01 2.73 -17.01
CA GLY A 377 -12.75 3.99 -17.16
C GLY A 377 -12.35 5.10 -16.18
N MET A 378 -11.70 4.76 -15.05
CA MET A 378 -11.03 5.74 -14.19
C MET A 378 -9.61 6.04 -14.67
N LEU A 379 -8.81 5.01 -15.02
CA LEU A 379 -7.44 5.14 -15.52
C LEU A 379 -7.33 5.93 -16.84
N ALA A 380 -8.35 5.83 -17.70
CA ALA A 380 -8.44 6.60 -18.94
C ALA A 380 -8.40 8.12 -18.71
N LYS A 381 -8.89 8.60 -17.56
CA LYS A 381 -8.88 10.01 -17.16
C LYS A 381 -7.48 10.48 -16.71
N PHE A 382 -6.59 9.56 -16.31
CA PHE A 382 -5.24 9.90 -15.90
C PHE A 382 -4.35 10.17 -17.12
N GLN A 383 -4.15 11.45 -17.39
CA GLN A 383 -3.30 11.96 -18.46
C GLN A 383 -1.81 11.82 -18.09
N CYS A 384 -1.24 10.66 -18.38
CA CYS A 384 0.19 10.39 -18.26
C CYS A 384 0.79 10.05 -19.64
N PRO A 385 1.92 10.64 -20.05
CA PRO A 385 2.65 10.23 -21.25
C PRO A 385 3.12 8.76 -21.16
N PRO A 386 3.23 8.03 -22.29
CA PRO A 386 3.71 6.65 -22.33
C PRO A 386 5.01 6.44 -21.54
N THR A 387 5.06 5.38 -20.73
CA THR A 387 6.18 5.08 -19.82
C THR A 387 7.46 4.67 -20.55
N VAL A 388 7.33 4.18 -21.77
CA VAL A 388 8.41 3.85 -22.70
C VAL A 388 8.56 5.01 -23.69
N ASP A 389 9.80 5.42 -23.94
CA ASP A 389 10.14 6.33 -25.05
C ASP A 389 10.10 5.54 -26.37
N PRO A 390 9.31 5.93 -27.39
CA PRO A 390 9.25 5.24 -28.68
C PRO A 390 10.63 5.06 -29.34
N ILE A 391 11.57 5.98 -29.10
CA ILE A 391 12.94 5.93 -29.63
C ILE A 391 13.78 4.83 -28.94
N ARG A 392 13.34 4.34 -27.78
CA ARG A 392 14.00 3.29 -26.99
C ARG A 392 13.14 2.03 -26.80
N ALA A 393 12.14 1.81 -27.65
CA ALA A 393 11.16 0.73 -27.57
C ALA A 393 11.72 -0.71 -27.81
N GLY A 394 13.02 -0.93 -27.59
CA GLY A 394 13.69 -2.24 -27.59
C GLY A 394 14.54 -2.51 -26.35
N ILE A 395 14.51 -1.64 -25.32
CA ILE A 395 15.21 -1.84 -24.03
C ILE A 395 14.16 -2.03 -22.93
N GLU A 396 13.54 -3.22 -22.89
CA GLU A 396 12.48 -3.54 -21.92
C GLU A 396 12.95 -3.54 -20.46
N GLU A 397 14.25 -3.79 -20.22
CA GLU A 397 14.83 -3.90 -18.88
C GLU A 397 14.81 -2.58 -18.08
N ASP A 398 14.63 -1.44 -18.75
CA ASP A 398 14.62 -0.10 -18.14
C ASP A 398 13.27 0.25 -17.45
N PHE A 399 12.20 -0.55 -17.64
CA PHE A 399 10.87 -0.30 -17.06
C PHE A 399 10.52 -1.27 -15.92
N HIS A 400 10.15 -0.74 -14.75
CA HIS A 400 9.68 -1.53 -13.60
C HIS A 400 8.22 -1.21 -13.27
N LEU A 401 7.35 -2.22 -13.33
CA LEU A 401 6.02 -2.18 -12.74
C LEU A 401 6.10 -2.71 -11.29
N ILE A 402 5.71 -1.92 -10.29
CA ILE A 402 5.84 -2.27 -8.86
C ILE A 402 4.50 -2.08 -8.15
N GLY A 403 3.91 -3.17 -7.68
CA GLY A 403 2.71 -3.14 -6.85
C GLY A 403 3.07 -3.26 -5.36
N THR A 404 2.27 -2.67 -4.49
CA THR A 404 2.34 -2.87 -3.04
C THR A 404 0.97 -3.18 -2.40
N SER A 405 0.97 -3.39 -1.08
CA SER A 405 -0.19 -3.67 -0.23
C SER A 405 -0.84 -5.05 -0.48
N GLY A 406 -2.03 -5.23 0.09
CA GLY A 406 -2.62 -6.53 0.39
C GLY A 406 -2.89 -7.42 -0.83
N THR A 407 -3.24 -6.83 -1.97
CA THR A 407 -3.58 -7.55 -3.20
C THR A 407 -2.40 -8.34 -3.76
N VAL A 408 -1.32 -7.64 -4.10
CA VAL A 408 -0.16 -8.26 -4.76
C VAL A 408 0.65 -9.16 -3.82
N THR A 409 0.70 -8.83 -2.53
CA THR A 409 1.33 -9.69 -1.50
C THR A 409 0.54 -10.98 -1.27
N THR A 410 -0.79 -10.95 -1.43
CA THR A 410 -1.64 -12.15 -1.39
C THR A 410 -1.48 -12.99 -2.65
N LEU A 411 -1.48 -12.38 -3.83
CA LEU A 411 -1.19 -13.07 -5.11
C LEU A 411 0.16 -13.79 -5.07
N ALA A 412 1.22 -13.12 -4.57
CA ALA A 412 2.53 -13.74 -4.36
C ALA A 412 2.48 -14.92 -3.38
N GLY A 413 1.73 -14.82 -2.29
CA GLY A 413 1.55 -15.92 -1.33
C GLY A 413 0.82 -17.14 -1.92
N VAL A 414 -0.15 -16.91 -2.81
CA VAL A 414 -0.90 -17.96 -3.53
C VAL A 414 -0.09 -18.57 -4.69
N HIS A 415 0.74 -17.76 -5.36
CA HIS A 415 1.70 -18.21 -6.38
C HIS A 415 2.77 -19.13 -5.78
N LEU A 416 3.36 -18.72 -4.65
CA LEU A 416 4.36 -19.48 -3.91
C LEU A 416 3.80 -20.65 -3.07
N ASP A 417 2.49 -20.92 -3.16
CA ASP A 417 1.73 -21.95 -2.43
C ASP A 417 2.09 -22.03 -0.93
N LEU A 418 2.13 -20.87 -0.26
CA LEU A 418 2.66 -20.81 1.10
C LEU A 418 1.63 -21.36 2.13
N PRO A 419 2.04 -22.27 3.04
CA PRO A 419 1.16 -22.80 4.09
C PRO A 419 0.79 -21.76 5.17
N ARG A 420 1.44 -20.59 5.13
CA ARG A 420 1.10 -19.35 5.83
C ARG A 420 1.90 -18.21 5.20
N TYR A 421 1.43 -16.97 5.34
CA TYR A 421 2.18 -15.80 4.86
C TYR A 421 3.60 -15.71 5.46
N ASP A 422 4.58 -15.35 4.63
CA ASP A 422 5.97 -15.08 5.04
C ASP A 422 6.55 -13.95 4.18
N ARG A 423 6.60 -12.74 4.75
CA ARG A 423 7.16 -11.51 4.13
C ARG A 423 8.52 -11.75 3.48
N ARG A 424 9.36 -12.63 4.04
CA ARG A 424 10.74 -12.88 3.56
C ARG A 424 10.80 -13.61 2.21
N LYS A 425 9.69 -14.20 1.77
CA LYS A 425 9.54 -14.83 0.44
C LYS A 425 8.77 -13.96 -0.56
N VAL A 426 7.91 -13.07 -0.06
CA VAL A 426 7.00 -12.24 -0.85
C VAL A 426 7.61 -10.88 -1.20
N ASP A 427 8.33 -10.27 -0.26
CA ASP A 427 8.86 -8.90 -0.41
C ASP A 427 10.02 -8.82 -1.41
N GLY A 428 9.83 -8.06 -2.48
CA GLY A 428 10.79 -7.92 -3.57
C GLY A 428 10.77 -9.05 -4.61
N LEU A 429 9.81 -9.98 -4.52
CA LEU A 429 9.56 -11.03 -5.52
C LEU A 429 9.24 -10.40 -6.89
N TRP A 430 9.71 -11.04 -7.96
CA TRP A 430 9.24 -10.77 -9.32
C TRP A 430 8.26 -11.86 -9.73
N LEU A 431 7.17 -11.46 -10.40
CA LEU A 431 6.21 -12.33 -11.07
C LEU A 431 6.17 -11.92 -12.54
N SER A 432 6.21 -12.87 -13.47
CA SER A 432 5.99 -12.59 -14.89
C SER A 432 4.53 -12.20 -15.16
N ASP A 433 4.31 -11.55 -16.30
CA ASP A 433 2.96 -11.22 -16.78
C ASP A 433 2.04 -12.46 -16.81
N SER A 434 2.53 -13.59 -17.33
CA SER A 434 1.78 -14.84 -17.42
C SER A 434 1.50 -15.49 -16.06
N GLU A 435 2.40 -15.37 -15.09
CA GLU A 435 2.20 -15.88 -13.72
C GLU A 435 1.11 -15.10 -12.98
N VAL A 436 1.05 -13.78 -13.15
CA VAL A 436 -0.01 -12.94 -12.55
C VAL A 436 -1.37 -13.30 -13.18
N SER A 437 -1.44 -13.37 -14.52
CA SER A 437 -2.66 -13.80 -15.24
C SER A 437 -3.13 -15.18 -14.80
N ALA A 438 -2.23 -16.16 -14.68
CA ALA A 438 -2.56 -17.50 -14.21
C ALA A 438 -3.10 -17.49 -12.77
N MET A 439 -2.59 -16.63 -11.88
CA MET A 439 -3.12 -16.50 -10.52
C MET A 439 -4.47 -15.80 -10.46
N GLN A 440 -4.72 -14.77 -11.26
CA GLN A 440 -6.05 -14.16 -11.39
C GLN A 440 -7.07 -15.20 -11.87
N SER A 441 -6.76 -15.97 -12.91
CA SER A 441 -7.61 -17.07 -13.40
C SER A 441 -7.84 -18.16 -12.35
N LYS A 442 -6.82 -18.56 -11.59
CA LYS A 442 -6.90 -19.54 -10.49
C LYS A 442 -7.81 -19.06 -9.34
N LEU A 443 -7.78 -17.77 -9.01
CA LEU A 443 -8.62 -17.20 -7.95
C LEU A 443 -10.09 -17.00 -8.38
N LEU A 444 -10.30 -16.74 -9.68
CA LEU A 444 -11.62 -16.59 -10.30
C LEU A 444 -12.33 -17.94 -10.52
N SER A 445 -11.57 -19.04 -10.68
CA SER A 445 -12.13 -20.40 -10.76
C SER A 445 -12.46 -21.03 -9.40
N TRP A 446 -12.12 -20.37 -8.30
CA TRP A 446 -12.53 -20.77 -6.95
C TRP A 446 -13.88 -20.17 -6.57
N ASP A 447 -14.57 -20.79 -5.62
CA ASP A 447 -15.70 -20.21 -4.92
C ASP A 447 -15.24 -19.39 -3.70
N PHE A 448 -16.18 -18.80 -2.95
CA PHE A 448 -15.84 -18.11 -1.71
C PHE A 448 -15.18 -19.04 -0.67
N ALA A 449 -15.62 -20.29 -0.53
CA ALA A 449 -15.06 -21.21 0.46
C ALA A 449 -13.60 -21.60 0.12
N GLY A 450 -13.31 -21.89 -1.16
CA GLY A 450 -11.95 -22.12 -1.64
C GLY A 450 -11.02 -20.92 -1.44
N ARG A 451 -11.51 -19.69 -1.70
CA ARG A 451 -10.78 -18.45 -1.36
C ARG A 451 -10.54 -18.32 0.15
N ALA A 452 -11.57 -18.51 0.97
CA ALA A 452 -11.48 -18.37 2.44
C ALA A 452 -10.58 -19.42 3.10
N ALA A 453 -10.53 -20.64 2.55
CA ALA A 453 -9.68 -21.72 3.04
C ALA A 453 -8.19 -21.56 2.70
N ASN A 454 -7.82 -20.66 1.78
CA ASN A 454 -6.43 -20.46 1.40
C ASN A 454 -5.62 -19.76 2.52
N PRO A 455 -4.49 -20.32 3.01
CA PRO A 455 -3.72 -19.75 4.12
C PRO A 455 -3.10 -18.36 3.89
N CYS A 456 -3.01 -17.90 2.64
CA CYS A 456 -2.53 -16.57 2.29
C CYS A 456 -3.66 -15.55 2.05
N ILE A 457 -4.92 -15.98 1.93
CA ILE A 457 -6.10 -15.11 1.79
C ILE A 457 -6.81 -14.98 3.15
N GLY A 458 -7.34 -16.09 3.67
CA GLY A 458 -8.18 -16.14 4.86
C GLY A 458 -9.61 -15.61 4.64
N PRO A 459 -10.56 -15.92 5.55
CA PRO A 459 -11.96 -15.55 5.40
C PRO A 459 -12.17 -14.02 5.31
N ASP A 460 -11.42 -13.25 6.12
CA ASP A 460 -11.53 -11.79 6.24
C ASP A 460 -11.18 -11.00 4.95
N ARG A 461 -10.73 -11.68 3.88
CA ARG A 461 -10.37 -11.08 2.58
C ARG A 461 -10.82 -11.89 1.35
N ALA A 462 -11.59 -12.96 1.55
CA ALA A 462 -12.02 -13.86 0.47
C ALA A 462 -13.08 -13.26 -0.48
N ASP A 463 -13.78 -12.24 -0.01
CA ASP A 463 -14.64 -11.30 -0.72
C ASP A 463 -13.84 -10.20 -1.45
N LEU A 464 -12.79 -9.67 -0.81
CA LEU A 464 -12.03 -8.52 -1.32
C LEU A 464 -11.01 -8.88 -2.42
N VAL A 465 -10.53 -10.13 -2.47
CA VAL A 465 -9.35 -10.49 -3.29
C VAL A 465 -9.59 -10.37 -4.81
N LEU A 466 -10.80 -10.66 -5.31
CA LEU A 466 -11.10 -10.54 -6.73
C LEU A 466 -11.27 -9.09 -7.20
N ALA A 467 -11.84 -8.22 -6.35
CA ALA A 467 -11.84 -6.77 -6.59
C ALA A 467 -10.41 -6.22 -6.70
N GLY A 468 -9.49 -6.67 -5.84
CA GLY A 468 -8.06 -6.35 -5.97
C GLY A 468 -7.45 -6.88 -7.27
N CYS A 469 -7.78 -8.10 -7.69
CA CYS A 469 -7.32 -8.69 -8.94
C CYS A 469 -7.81 -7.91 -10.18
N ALA A 470 -9.00 -7.28 -10.12
CA ALA A 470 -9.54 -6.45 -11.19
C ALA A 470 -8.85 -5.07 -11.27
N ILE A 471 -8.58 -4.43 -10.13
CA ILE A 471 -7.78 -3.19 -10.09
C ILE A 471 -6.38 -3.43 -10.66
N LEU A 472 -5.74 -4.55 -10.28
CA LEU A 472 -4.43 -4.94 -10.82
C LEU A 472 -4.47 -5.19 -12.33
N GLU A 473 -5.53 -5.83 -12.84
CA GLU A 473 -5.72 -6.10 -14.27
C GLU A 473 -5.80 -4.81 -15.08
N ALA A 474 -6.63 -3.84 -14.65
CA ALA A 474 -6.76 -2.55 -15.32
C ALA A 474 -5.42 -1.79 -15.33
N ILE A 475 -4.67 -1.82 -14.22
CA ILE A 475 -3.32 -1.23 -14.15
C ILE A 475 -2.34 -1.91 -15.11
N ARG A 476 -2.36 -3.25 -15.22
CA ARG A 476 -1.51 -4.00 -16.18
C ARG A 476 -1.86 -3.70 -17.64
N ARG A 477 -3.15 -3.56 -17.98
CA ARG A 477 -3.59 -3.14 -19.32
C ARG A 477 -3.11 -1.72 -19.65
N ARG A 478 -3.17 -0.80 -18.68
CA ARG A 478 -2.73 0.60 -18.83
C ARG A 478 -1.21 0.75 -18.93
N TRP A 479 -0.44 -0.10 -18.27
CA TRP A 479 1.03 -0.14 -18.33
C TRP A 479 1.56 -1.58 -18.48
N PRO A 480 1.55 -2.14 -19.71
CA PRO A 480 2.07 -3.48 -19.97
C PRO A 480 3.53 -3.63 -19.55
N SER A 481 3.87 -4.78 -18.95
CA SER A 481 5.23 -5.10 -18.54
C SER A 481 5.42 -6.60 -18.40
N ASN A 482 6.52 -7.13 -18.95
CA ASN A 482 6.82 -8.57 -18.94
C ASN A 482 6.97 -9.16 -17.52
N ARG A 483 7.19 -8.30 -16.50
CA ARG A 483 7.26 -8.69 -15.08
C ARG A 483 6.82 -7.56 -14.14
N MET A 484 6.10 -7.91 -13.09
CA MET A 484 5.75 -7.04 -11.96
C MET A 484 6.60 -7.39 -10.74
N ARG A 485 7.05 -6.38 -9.99
CA ARG A 485 7.65 -6.57 -8.67
C ARG A 485 6.62 -6.39 -7.56
N VAL A 486 6.64 -7.30 -6.59
CA VAL A 486 5.79 -7.26 -5.40
C VAL A 486 6.55 -6.62 -4.25
N ALA A 487 5.94 -5.64 -3.60
CA ALA A 487 6.44 -5.03 -2.37
C ALA A 487 5.53 -5.38 -1.18
N ASP A 488 6.12 -5.86 -0.08
CA ASP A 488 5.49 -5.79 1.25
C ASP A 488 6.11 -4.60 1.99
N ARG A 489 6.00 -3.41 1.38
CA ARG A 489 6.53 -2.12 1.87
C ARG A 489 5.64 -1.00 1.34
N GLY A 490 5.13 -0.14 2.20
CA GLY A 490 4.24 0.95 1.76
C GLY A 490 4.35 2.16 2.66
N LEU A 491 3.20 2.79 2.94
CA LEU A 491 3.08 4.00 3.75
C LEU A 491 3.93 3.98 5.04
N ARG A 492 3.87 2.91 5.84
CA ARG A 492 4.67 2.78 7.08
C ARG A 492 6.17 2.78 6.82
N GLU A 493 6.64 1.98 5.88
CA GLU A 493 8.05 1.93 5.49
C GLU A 493 8.51 3.28 4.91
N GLY A 494 7.64 4.01 4.21
CA GLY A 494 7.87 5.39 3.77
C GLY A 494 7.98 6.37 4.94
N LEU A 495 7.02 6.37 5.86
CA LEU A 495 7.02 7.22 7.07
C LEU A 495 8.29 7.02 7.92
N LEU A 496 8.69 5.77 8.15
CA LEU A 496 9.95 5.46 8.84
C LEU A 496 11.16 6.01 8.08
N THR A 497 11.20 5.80 6.76
CA THR A 497 12.33 6.24 5.91
C THR A 497 12.47 7.76 5.90
N ASP A 498 11.37 8.50 5.75
CA ASP A 498 11.41 9.95 5.73
C ASP A 498 11.76 10.53 7.11
N MET A 499 11.19 10.01 8.21
CA MET A 499 11.58 10.42 9.57
C MET A 499 13.06 10.18 9.86
N MET A 500 13.59 8.99 9.54
CA MET A 500 15.00 8.64 9.75
C MET A 500 15.94 9.48 8.86
N ALA A 501 15.53 9.82 7.63
CA ALA A 501 16.31 10.65 6.72
C ALA A 501 16.32 12.14 7.12
N ASP A 502 15.20 12.67 7.62
CA ASP A 502 15.08 14.04 8.16
C ASP A 502 15.90 14.21 9.43
N ASP A 503 15.76 13.29 10.39
CA ASP A 503 16.58 13.21 11.61
C ASP A 503 18.07 12.97 11.29
N GLY A 504 18.39 12.58 10.06
CA GLY A 504 19.76 12.47 9.55
C GLY A 504 20.51 11.23 10.04
N VAL A 505 19.84 10.20 10.57
CA VAL A 505 20.49 9.04 11.21
C VAL A 505 21.44 8.26 10.29
N TRP A 506 21.21 8.36 8.97
CA TRP A 506 22.04 7.74 7.93
C TRP A 506 23.11 8.66 7.33
N ARG A 507 23.19 9.93 7.74
CA ARG A 507 24.23 10.87 7.29
C ARG A 507 25.56 10.46 7.93
N ARG A 508 26.47 9.90 7.12
CA ARG A 508 27.84 9.54 7.58
C ARG A 508 28.49 10.73 8.29
N ASN A 509 28.80 10.55 9.56
CA ASN A 509 29.19 11.62 10.46
C ASN A 509 30.64 12.09 10.19
N ARG A 510 30.81 12.97 9.18
CA ARG A 510 32.12 13.50 8.73
C ARG A 510 32.90 14.23 9.84
N SER A 511 32.21 14.73 10.87
CA SER A 511 32.77 15.53 11.98
C SER A 511 33.88 14.82 12.78
N ARG A 512 33.78 13.50 12.98
CA ARG A 512 34.65 12.77 13.93
C ARG A 512 36.09 12.51 13.46
N ARG A 513 36.52 13.03 12.29
CA ARG A 513 37.90 12.88 11.78
C ARG A 513 38.74 14.16 11.76
N GLN A 514 38.22 15.31 12.23
CA GLN A 514 39.02 16.54 12.41
C GLN A 514 39.46 16.81 13.87
N GLY A 515 39.16 15.90 14.81
CA GLY A 515 39.49 16.05 16.24
C GLY A 515 40.84 15.47 16.71
N ARG A 516 41.74 15.07 15.79
CA ARG A 516 43.10 14.61 16.11
C ARG A 516 44.10 15.12 15.06
N GLY A 517 44.43 16.40 15.19
CA GLY A 517 45.37 17.12 14.32
C GLY A 517 45.96 18.31 15.05
N GLY A 518 46.67 18.04 16.15
CA GLY A 518 47.33 19.06 16.97
C GLY A 518 48.42 18.46 17.84
N GLN A 519 49.53 19.20 17.98
CA GLN A 519 50.68 18.93 18.85
C GLN A 519 51.44 17.62 18.58
N ARG A 520 52.34 17.68 17.59
CA ARG A 520 53.79 17.65 17.86
C ARG A 520 54.46 18.75 17.05
#